data_AF-A0AA43U9F1-F1
#
_entry.id   AF-A0AA43U9F1-F1
#
_cell.length_a   1.000
_cell.length_b   1.000
_cell.length_c   1.000
_cell.angle_alpha   90.00
_cell.angle_beta   90.00
_cell.angle_gamma   90.00
#
_symmetry.space_group_name_H-M   'P 1'
#
loop_
_entity.id
_entity.type
_entity.pdbx_description
1 polymer ?
#
loop_
_entity_poly.entity_id
_entity_poly.type
_entity_poly.pdbx_seq_one_letter_code
_entity_poly.pdbx_strand_id
1 'polypeptide(L)'
;MKKQTSKEQDLHLLSPKDMCTIDNLGLFAQAGVDSIKIEGRMKSPEYVFSVISVYRNVLDRLAKNSTAASTDEEMNVLKSSFSRGFTNGYLFGERGNDFMSYARPNNRGIFAGRVKSKRIFGERRVELEIESELELKPDDTLTIWTKHGTTPIVLPAKLTSKNKRYKFETDVNCKDVREKDRVFHVKSADGAFVEDFHEPRLPVSVTMSLEIGQRVRFTASCNGQAAYFEGSIVEPARTKAVSAEDVEAHVNRLGQTDFYLENFDLTLDEGVGIGFSEIHKIRARALDELKELLCGEKNEEISFNWERLEKKNKSTEPVICAVVANADAARMVNRAGVVPYVQVTNMKFGQASAEGAVLADPTQASYPNETVVMAPLVSHDEAGDSREEKLGLALDEIVEKSKRVYCDDIASALIAKSRDQQAEVGQFLPVTNECAIDLINKLAPETVWLSPELNLAQIKDVAKKIDGEVGLFVYGPQRLMTTEHCVLMSEGACPENCPDCRRRRQKHWLHDRKEVDFPVTSDCFGRSTIYNSCDLDLTPDLIDLKKAGVTRFMIDGTLMNQKQLSSVISRVKEALKSSPKSRNSNTTSGHLFRGV
;
A
#
# COMPACT_ATOMS: atom_id res chain seq x y z
N MET A 1 23.29 30.73 21.41
CA MET A 1 22.77 30.13 22.66
C MET A 1 21.48 29.40 22.35
N LYS A 2 21.51 28.06 22.24
CA LYS A 2 20.30 27.23 22.08
C LYS A 2 19.53 27.26 23.41
N LYS A 3 18.33 27.84 23.43
CA LYS A 3 17.37 27.61 24.51
C LYS A 3 16.88 26.17 24.35
N GLN A 4 17.51 25.24 25.05
CA GLN A 4 16.93 23.92 25.34
C GLN A 4 15.78 24.17 26.32
N THR A 5 14.55 24.16 25.81
CA THR A 5 13.34 24.16 26.62
C THR A 5 12.56 22.88 26.36
N SER A 6 12.30 22.16 27.46
CA SER A 6 11.54 20.90 27.58
C SER A 6 12.23 19.65 27.02
N LYS A 7 12.15 18.55 27.79
CA LYS A 7 12.58 17.20 27.35
C LYS A 7 11.99 16.93 25.96
N GLU A 8 12.82 16.81 24.93
CA GLU A 8 12.41 16.28 23.63
C GLU A 8 11.79 14.90 23.89
N GLN A 9 10.47 14.83 23.79
CA GLN A 9 9.80 13.54 23.63
C GLN A 9 10.04 13.16 22.18
N ASP A 10 10.68 12.02 21.95
CA ASP A 10 10.79 11.43 20.61
C ASP A 10 9.37 11.15 20.09
N LEU A 11 8.83 12.07 19.30
CA LEU A 11 7.52 11.92 18.68
C LEU A 11 7.65 11.22 17.34
N HIS A 12 6.70 10.33 17.06
CA HIS A 12 6.56 9.64 15.79
C HIS A 12 5.61 10.41 14.88
N LEU A 13 6.15 11.42 14.19
CA LEU A 13 5.37 12.40 13.42
C LEU A 13 4.64 11.84 12.20
N LEU A 14 4.97 10.61 11.79
CA LEU A 14 4.37 9.90 10.64
C LEU A 14 3.60 8.64 11.06
N SER A 15 3.15 8.57 12.30
CA SER A 15 2.42 7.41 12.83
C SER A 15 0.93 7.71 12.99
N PRO A 16 0.10 7.55 11.94
CA PRO A 16 -1.35 7.64 12.08
C PRO A 16 -1.89 6.46 12.91
N LYS A 17 -3.10 6.65 13.45
CA LYS A 17 -3.92 5.56 13.99
C LYS A 17 -4.28 4.55 12.88
N ASP A 18 -4.70 3.36 13.27
CA ASP A 18 -5.06 2.31 12.32
C ASP A 18 -6.43 2.64 11.68
N MET A 19 -6.52 2.63 10.34
CA MET A 19 -7.79 2.89 9.65
C MET A 19 -8.74 1.71 9.84
N CYS A 20 -9.92 1.94 10.42
CA CYS A 20 -10.95 0.94 10.62
C CYS A 20 -12.31 1.56 10.31
N THR A 21 -13.01 1.03 9.32
CA THR A 21 -14.24 1.59 8.77
C THR A 21 -15.38 0.58 8.80
N ILE A 22 -15.29 -0.42 9.69
CA ILE A 22 -16.24 -1.53 9.76
C ILE A 22 -17.68 -1.05 10.04
N ASP A 23 -17.83 -0.01 10.86
CA ASP A 23 -19.14 0.57 11.18
C ASP A 23 -19.68 1.48 10.06
N ASN A 24 -18.88 1.73 9.01
CA ASN A 24 -19.26 2.51 7.84
C ASN A 24 -19.58 1.65 6.62
N LEU A 25 -19.47 0.32 6.71
CA LEU A 25 -19.73 -0.59 5.58
C LEU A 25 -21.13 -0.40 4.99
N GLY A 26 -22.14 -0.10 5.80
CA GLY A 26 -23.50 0.20 5.31
C GLY A 26 -23.55 1.48 4.45
N LEU A 27 -22.78 2.52 4.81
CA LEU A 27 -22.66 3.74 4.01
C LEU A 27 -21.94 3.46 2.70
N PHE A 28 -20.91 2.62 2.72
CA PHE A 28 -20.19 2.23 1.50
C PHE A 28 -21.09 1.47 0.53
N ALA A 29 -21.92 0.55 1.03
CA ALA A 29 -22.91 -0.14 0.21
C ALA A 29 -23.91 0.83 -0.42
N GLN A 30 -24.40 1.82 0.33
CA GLN A 30 -25.30 2.86 -0.19
C GLN A 30 -24.62 3.76 -1.23
N ALA A 31 -23.32 4.01 -1.07
CA ALA A 31 -22.51 4.77 -2.02
C ALA A 31 -22.15 3.96 -3.30
N GLY A 32 -22.53 2.68 -3.38
CA GLY A 32 -22.25 1.82 -4.54
C GLY A 32 -20.83 1.22 -4.54
N VAL A 33 -20.19 1.07 -3.39
CA VAL A 33 -18.88 0.41 -3.29
C VAL A 33 -19.02 -1.10 -3.43
N ASP A 34 -18.44 -1.67 -4.49
CA ASP A 34 -18.52 -3.11 -4.79
C ASP A 34 -17.53 -3.97 -4.00
N SER A 35 -16.40 -3.40 -3.58
CA SER A 35 -15.29 -4.16 -2.97
C SER A 35 -14.61 -3.39 -1.85
N ILE A 36 -14.35 -4.08 -0.75
CA ILE A 36 -13.62 -3.56 0.41
C ILE A 36 -12.26 -4.25 0.48
N LYS A 37 -11.19 -3.46 0.46
CA LYS A 37 -9.82 -3.96 0.59
C LYS A 37 -9.31 -3.74 2.01
N ILE A 38 -8.82 -4.80 2.63
CA ILE A 38 -8.21 -4.78 3.95
C ILE A 38 -6.71 -5.04 3.79
N GLU A 39 -5.88 -4.20 4.41
CA GLU A 39 -4.42 -4.28 4.31
C GLU A 39 -3.84 -5.32 5.29
N GLY A 40 -3.26 -6.39 4.74
CA GLY A 40 -2.65 -7.49 5.49
C GLY A 40 -1.14 -7.63 5.32
N ARG A 41 -0.46 -6.76 4.55
CA ARG A 41 0.99 -6.85 4.33
C ARG A 41 1.74 -6.80 5.66
N MET A 42 2.77 -7.66 5.77
CA MET A 42 3.60 -7.79 6.97
C MET A 42 2.83 -8.20 8.23
N LYS A 43 1.65 -8.81 8.09
CA LYS A 43 0.85 -9.38 9.19
C LYS A 43 0.93 -10.91 9.18
N SER A 44 0.67 -11.52 10.33
CA SER A 44 0.61 -12.99 10.42
C SER A 44 -0.71 -13.52 9.81
N PRO A 45 -0.75 -14.78 9.36
CA PRO A 45 -1.98 -15.40 8.86
C PRO A 45 -3.15 -15.30 9.85
N GLU A 46 -2.90 -15.47 11.15
CA GLU A 46 -3.94 -15.37 12.18
C GLU A 46 -4.53 -13.96 12.28
N TYR A 47 -3.69 -12.92 12.18
CA TYR A 47 -4.18 -11.55 12.16
C TYR A 47 -5.09 -11.34 10.96
N VAL A 48 -4.66 -11.79 9.78
CA VAL A 48 -5.44 -11.64 8.54
C VAL A 48 -6.77 -12.39 8.68
N PHE A 49 -6.75 -13.66 9.09
CA PHE A 49 -7.96 -14.45 9.29
C PHE A 49 -8.93 -13.79 10.28
N SER A 50 -8.43 -13.30 11.42
CA SER A 50 -9.24 -12.63 12.44
C SER A 50 -9.93 -11.38 11.91
N VAL A 51 -9.18 -10.47 11.26
CA VAL A 51 -9.75 -9.23 10.73
C VAL A 51 -10.71 -9.51 9.58
N ILE A 52 -10.35 -10.40 8.65
CA ILE A 52 -11.21 -10.76 7.51
C ILE A 52 -12.52 -11.41 7.99
N SER A 53 -12.45 -12.34 8.95
CA SER A 53 -13.65 -13.02 9.47
C SER A 53 -14.64 -12.03 10.07
N VAL A 54 -14.15 -11.05 10.84
CA VAL A 54 -14.99 -10.00 11.42
C VAL A 54 -15.66 -9.15 10.33
N TYR A 55 -14.91 -8.68 9.33
CA TYR A 55 -15.48 -7.91 8.23
C TYR A 55 -16.48 -8.73 7.39
N ARG A 56 -16.19 -10.01 7.12
CA ARG A 56 -17.07 -10.92 6.38
C ARG A 56 -18.39 -11.12 7.11
N ASN A 57 -18.36 -11.35 8.41
CA ASN A 57 -19.56 -11.50 9.24
C ASN A 57 -20.45 -10.25 9.18
N VAL A 58 -19.86 -9.05 9.26
CA VAL A 58 -20.62 -7.79 9.13
C VAL A 58 -21.21 -7.64 7.74
N LEU A 59 -20.45 -7.94 6.68
CA LEU A 59 -20.94 -7.88 5.30
C LEU A 59 -22.08 -8.90 5.04
N ASP A 60 -22.01 -10.11 5.58
CA ASP A 60 -23.07 -11.12 5.46
C ASP A 60 -24.35 -10.70 6.16
N ARG A 61 -24.24 -9.98 7.27
CA ARG A 61 -25.39 -9.37 7.93
C ARG A 61 -25.93 -8.18 7.14
N LEU A 62 -25.05 -7.34 6.58
CA LEU A 62 -25.44 -6.20 5.73
C LEU A 62 -26.20 -6.63 4.48
N ALA A 63 -25.84 -7.77 3.88
CA ALA A 63 -26.55 -8.35 2.74
C ALA A 63 -28.01 -8.72 3.07
N LYS A 64 -28.32 -9.00 4.34
CA LYS A 64 -29.67 -9.33 4.81
C LYS A 64 -30.40 -8.13 5.42
N ASN A 65 -29.64 -7.19 6.01
CA ASN A 65 -30.16 -6.00 6.66
C ASN A 65 -29.17 -4.84 6.48
N SER A 66 -29.55 -3.83 5.70
CA SER A 66 -28.71 -2.68 5.35
C SER A 66 -28.27 -1.80 6.53
N THR A 67 -28.83 -1.99 7.73
CA THR A 67 -28.43 -1.26 8.95
C THR A 67 -27.58 -2.09 9.91
N ALA A 68 -27.13 -3.29 9.50
CA ALA A 68 -26.26 -4.11 10.34
C ALA A 68 -24.90 -3.42 10.59
N ALA A 69 -24.34 -3.63 11.78
CA ALA A 69 -23.06 -3.07 12.20
C ALA A 69 -22.19 -4.15 12.87
N SER A 70 -20.97 -3.76 13.29
CA SER A 70 -20.14 -4.62 14.13
C SER A 70 -20.73 -4.75 15.54
N THR A 71 -20.51 -5.90 16.17
CA THR A 71 -20.84 -6.09 17.60
C THR A 71 -19.68 -5.61 18.49
N ASP A 72 -19.93 -5.40 19.78
CA ASP A 72 -18.87 -5.07 20.74
C ASP A 72 -17.77 -6.15 20.80
N GLU A 73 -18.15 -7.41 20.66
CA GLU A 73 -17.21 -8.55 20.63
C GLU A 73 -16.31 -8.49 19.40
N GLU A 74 -16.88 -8.29 18.21
CA GLU A 74 -16.14 -8.12 16.97
C GLU A 74 -15.21 -6.90 17.03
N MET A 75 -15.70 -5.79 17.57
CA MET A 75 -14.91 -4.59 17.77
C MET A 75 -13.75 -4.83 18.76
N ASN A 76 -13.95 -5.65 19.79
CA ASN A 76 -12.89 -6.03 20.71
C ASN A 76 -11.84 -6.91 20.03
N VAL A 77 -12.24 -7.86 19.17
CA VAL A 77 -11.32 -8.66 18.35
C VAL A 77 -10.45 -7.76 17.47
N LEU A 78 -11.04 -6.77 16.82
CA LEU A 78 -10.26 -5.79 16.05
C LEU A 78 -9.32 -5.00 16.97
N LYS A 79 -9.80 -4.48 18.10
CA LYS A 79 -8.95 -3.74 19.06
C LYS A 79 -7.77 -4.55 19.60
N SER A 80 -7.85 -5.89 19.69
CA SER A 80 -6.67 -6.73 20.00
C SER A 80 -5.64 -6.75 18.90
N SER A 81 -6.12 -6.77 17.67
CA SER A 81 -5.29 -6.86 16.47
C SER A 81 -4.61 -5.53 16.18
N PHE A 82 -5.24 -4.40 16.51
CA PHE A 82 -4.76 -3.05 16.22
C PHE A 82 -4.11 -2.36 17.43
N SER A 83 -3.24 -1.41 17.13
CA SER A 83 -2.18 -1.01 18.07
C SER A 83 -2.21 0.45 18.46
N ARG A 84 -2.71 1.29 17.55
CA ARG A 84 -2.61 2.75 17.64
C ARG A 84 -3.98 3.40 17.88
N GLY A 85 -5.00 2.59 18.15
CA GLY A 85 -6.40 3.02 18.12
C GLY A 85 -6.91 3.15 16.69
N PHE A 86 -8.18 3.53 16.55
CA PHE A 86 -8.84 3.64 15.26
C PHE A 86 -9.00 5.06 14.77
N THR A 87 -9.12 5.16 13.46
CA THR A 87 -9.52 6.35 12.72
C THR A 87 -10.34 5.93 11.49
N ASN A 88 -11.25 6.80 11.05
CA ASN A 88 -12.00 6.62 9.80
C ASN A 88 -11.19 7.07 8.56
N GLY A 89 -9.91 7.42 8.71
CA GLY A 89 -9.17 8.03 7.61
C GLY A 89 -9.61 9.49 7.41
N TYR A 90 -9.59 9.93 6.15
CA TYR A 90 -10.11 11.24 5.73
C TYR A 90 -11.53 11.14 5.14
N LEU A 91 -12.19 9.98 5.23
CA LEU A 91 -13.46 9.69 4.54
C LEU A 91 -14.58 10.66 4.91
N PHE A 92 -14.63 11.11 6.17
CA PHE A 92 -15.66 12.02 6.68
C PHE A 92 -15.14 13.44 6.91
N GLY A 93 -14.04 13.81 6.26
CA GLY A 93 -13.42 15.13 6.39
C GLY A 93 -12.69 15.36 7.72
N GLU A 94 -12.59 14.35 8.59
CA GLU A 94 -11.86 14.42 9.85
C GLU A 94 -10.37 14.74 9.63
N ARG A 95 -9.86 15.70 10.41
CA ARG A 95 -8.47 16.14 10.38
C ARG A 95 -8.00 16.45 11.80
N GLY A 96 -6.69 16.49 11.98
CA GLY A 96 -6.07 16.98 13.21
C GLY A 96 -5.30 15.92 13.97
N ASN A 97 -4.83 16.31 15.16
CA ASN A 97 -3.88 15.51 15.94
C ASN A 97 -4.50 14.22 16.50
N ASP A 98 -5.83 14.13 16.59
CA ASP A 98 -6.52 12.92 17.04
C ASP A 98 -6.38 11.76 16.05
N PHE A 99 -6.01 12.05 14.79
CA PHE A 99 -5.65 11.07 13.77
C PHE A 99 -4.30 10.39 14.06
N MET A 100 -3.46 11.00 14.90
CA MET A 100 -2.06 10.63 15.05
C MET A 100 -1.77 9.92 16.37
N SER A 101 -0.89 8.93 16.32
CA SER A 101 -0.28 8.26 17.46
C SER A 101 1.15 8.77 17.67
N TYR A 102 1.31 10.08 17.91
CA TYR A 102 2.62 10.73 18.04
C TYR A 102 3.50 10.11 19.11
N ALA A 103 2.92 9.67 20.22
CA ALA A 103 3.70 9.15 21.33
C ALA A 103 4.36 7.79 21.01
N ARG A 104 3.80 6.97 20.10
CA ARG A 104 4.20 5.55 19.96
C ARG A 104 3.87 4.96 18.57
N PRO A 105 4.77 4.15 17.96
CA PRO A 105 4.56 3.57 16.64
C PRO A 105 4.17 2.07 16.65
N ASN A 106 4.27 1.36 17.78
CA ASN A 106 4.28 -0.12 17.84
C ASN A 106 3.05 -0.74 18.54
N ASN A 107 2.85 -2.05 18.32
CA ASN A 107 1.78 -2.86 18.88
C ASN A 107 1.81 -3.01 20.41
N ARG A 108 0.67 -2.70 21.05
CA ARG A 108 0.49 -2.74 22.50
C ARG A 108 -0.32 -3.96 22.97
N GLY A 109 -1.16 -4.56 22.12
CA GLY A 109 -2.19 -5.51 22.56
C GLY A 109 -3.29 -4.86 23.42
N ILE A 110 -4.37 -5.60 23.72
CA ILE A 110 -5.43 -5.12 24.63
C ILE A 110 -4.90 -5.10 26.05
N PHE A 111 -5.17 -4.04 26.82
CA PHE A 111 -4.86 -4.06 28.24
C PHE A 111 -5.66 -5.19 28.93
N ALA A 112 -4.95 -6.21 29.38
CA ALA A 112 -5.54 -7.34 30.09
C ALA A 112 -5.65 -7.03 31.58
N GLY A 113 -4.60 -6.45 32.16
CA GLY A 113 -4.58 -6.11 33.58
C GLY A 113 -3.17 -5.89 34.11
N ARG A 114 -2.86 -6.42 35.30
CA ARG A 114 -1.59 -6.16 35.99
C ARG A 114 -1.02 -7.38 36.68
N VAL A 115 0.32 -7.44 36.73
CA VAL A 115 1.05 -8.41 37.55
C VAL A 115 0.73 -8.16 39.02
N LYS A 116 0.30 -9.21 39.73
CA LYS A 116 0.03 -9.18 41.17
C LYS A 116 1.20 -9.68 41.99
N SER A 117 1.83 -10.76 41.57
CA SER A 117 2.99 -11.30 42.25
C SER A 117 3.92 -12.02 41.28
N LYS A 118 5.18 -12.11 41.68
CA LYS A 118 6.23 -12.87 41.01
C LYS A 118 7.00 -13.67 42.04
N ARG A 119 7.13 -14.97 41.84
CA ARG A 119 7.98 -15.85 42.66
C ARG A 119 8.97 -16.58 41.77
N ILE A 120 10.25 -16.52 42.14
CA ILE A 120 11.34 -17.16 41.38
C ILE A 120 11.68 -18.48 42.08
N PHE A 121 11.77 -19.56 41.30
CA PHE A 121 12.16 -20.88 41.75
C PHE A 121 13.45 -21.31 41.02
N GLY A 122 14.55 -21.41 41.77
CA GLY A 122 15.88 -21.70 41.19
C GLY A 122 16.36 -20.59 40.24
N GLU A 123 17.16 -20.95 39.23
CA GLU A 123 17.76 -19.95 38.32
C GLU A 123 16.90 -19.59 37.09
N ARG A 124 15.87 -20.39 36.75
CA ARG A 124 15.15 -20.26 35.46
C ARG A 124 13.63 -20.27 35.53
N ARG A 125 13.01 -20.79 36.60
CA ARG A 125 11.54 -20.87 36.68
C ARG A 125 10.96 -19.68 37.41
N VAL A 126 9.94 -19.07 36.81
CA VAL A 126 9.20 -17.96 37.41
C VAL A 126 7.73 -18.30 37.46
N GLU A 127 7.13 -18.20 38.64
CA GLU A 127 5.70 -18.23 38.82
C GLU A 127 5.17 -16.80 38.86
N LEU A 128 4.16 -16.54 38.04
CA LEU A 128 3.49 -15.25 37.94
C LEU A 128 2.03 -15.40 38.34
N GLU A 129 1.51 -14.39 39.05
CA GLU A 129 0.08 -14.19 39.21
C GLU A 129 -0.31 -12.87 38.54
N ILE A 130 -1.29 -12.92 37.64
CA ILE A 130 -1.80 -11.76 36.90
C ILE A 130 -3.27 -11.59 37.26
N GLU A 131 -3.67 -10.36 37.61
CA GLU A 131 -5.09 -10.00 37.66
C GLU A 131 -5.46 -9.41 36.31
N SER A 132 -6.45 -10.01 35.66
CA SER A 132 -6.89 -9.65 34.31
C SER A 132 -8.39 -9.39 34.28
N GLU A 133 -8.79 -8.29 33.66
CA GLU A 133 -10.19 -8.00 33.36
C GLU A 133 -10.71 -8.87 32.22
N LEU A 134 -9.82 -9.33 31.34
CA LEU A 134 -10.08 -10.29 30.27
C LEU A 134 -10.05 -11.74 30.78
N GLU A 135 -10.85 -12.59 30.14
CA GLU A 135 -10.72 -14.05 30.29
C GLU A 135 -9.44 -14.52 29.58
N LEU A 136 -8.58 -15.23 30.30
CA LEU A 136 -7.29 -15.73 29.77
C LEU A 136 -7.28 -17.26 29.73
N LYS A 137 -6.79 -17.82 28.64
CA LYS A 137 -6.78 -19.25 28.34
C LYS A 137 -5.34 -19.73 28.09
N PRO A 138 -5.08 -21.04 28.26
CA PRO A 138 -3.85 -21.65 27.75
C PRO A 138 -3.59 -21.26 26.28
N ASP A 139 -2.32 -21.10 25.94
CA ASP A 139 -1.80 -20.67 24.62
C ASP A 139 -2.08 -19.21 24.21
N ASP A 140 -2.80 -18.43 25.03
CA ASP A 140 -2.86 -16.98 24.85
C ASP A 140 -1.45 -16.38 24.95
N THR A 141 -1.13 -15.43 24.06
CA THR A 141 0.11 -14.67 24.13
C THR A 141 -0.14 -13.34 24.82
N LEU A 142 0.55 -13.13 25.93
CA LEU A 142 0.60 -11.89 26.68
C LEU A 142 1.92 -11.15 26.44
N THR A 143 1.94 -9.85 26.70
CA THR A 143 3.15 -9.06 26.82
C THR A 143 3.11 -8.24 28.11
N ILE A 144 4.09 -8.45 28.98
CA ILE A 144 4.25 -7.70 30.22
C ILE A 144 5.16 -6.50 29.95
N TRP A 145 4.68 -5.31 30.29
CA TRP A 145 5.41 -4.06 30.12
C TRP A 145 6.12 -3.69 31.41
N THR A 146 7.44 -3.74 31.37
CA THR A 146 8.33 -3.41 32.47
C THR A 146 8.95 -2.02 32.24
N LYS A 147 9.71 -1.53 33.21
CA LYS A 147 10.53 -0.31 33.05
C LYS A 147 11.69 -0.45 32.04
N HIS A 148 12.05 -1.67 31.65
CA HIS A 148 13.21 -1.96 30.78
C HIS A 148 12.82 -2.50 29.40
N GLY A 149 11.51 -2.58 29.10
CA GLY A 149 11.01 -3.09 27.83
C GLY A 149 9.82 -4.02 28.02
N THR A 150 9.55 -4.82 27.00
CA THR A 150 8.43 -5.77 26.96
C THR A 150 8.89 -7.21 27.09
N THR A 151 8.22 -8.01 27.91
CA THR A 151 8.46 -9.44 28.08
C THR A 151 7.26 -10.22 27.55
N PRO A 152 7.36 -10.87 26.37
CA PRO A 152 6.29 -11.71 25.84
C PRO A 152 6.19 -13.03 26.62
N ILE A 153 4.98 -13.53 26.83
CA ILE A 153 4.70 -14.79 27.54
C ILE A 153 3.57 -15.50 26.80
N VAL A 154 3.75 -16.78 26.50
CA VAL A 154 2.65 -17.66 26.09
C VAL A 154 2.14 -18.37 27.34
N LEU A 155 0.83 -18.33 27.58
CA LEU A 155 0.24 -18.98 28.75
C LEU A 155 0.33 -20.50 28.61
N PRO A 156 0.85 -21.23 29.62
CA PRO A 156 1.00 -22.66 29.51
C PRO A 156 -0.33 -23.39 29.70
N ALA A 157 -0.39 -24.66 29.25
CA ALA A 157 -1.50 -25.58 29.54
C ALA A 157 -1.86 -25.68 31.04
N LYS A 158 -0.86 -25.54 31.92
CA LYS A 158 -1.05 -25.50 33.38
C LYS A 158 -1.32 -24.07 33.86
N LEU A 159 -2.51 -23.56 33.57
CA LEU A 159 -3.01 -22.25 34.02
C LEU A 159 -4.07 -22.45 35.10
N THR A 160 -3.91 -21.81 36.27
CA THR A 160 -4.94 -21.79 37.32
C THR A 160 -5.65 -20.45 37.35
N SER A 161 -6.98 -20.43 37.31
CA SER A 161 -7.78 -19.21 37.40
C SER A 161 -8.69 -19.19 38.63
N LYS A 162 -8.69 -18.09 39.39
CA LYS A 162 -9.62 -17.84 40.51
C LYS A 162 -9.86 -16.33 40.67
N ASN A 163 -11.13 -15.89 40.69
CA ASN A 163 -11.52 -14.48 40.87
C ASN A 163 -10.75 -13.51 39.96
N LYS A 164 -10.71 -13.77 38.65
CA LYS A 164 -9.96 -12.97 37.65
C LYS A 164 -8.44 -12.93 37.86
N ARG A 165 -7.89 -13.81 38.71
CA ARG A 165 -6.45 -13.99 38.88
C ARG A 165 -6.00 -15.28 38.22
N TYR A 166 -4.94 -15.16 37.43
CA TYR A 166 -4.37 -16.21 36.62
C TYR A 166 -2.96 -16.49 37.09
N LYS A 167 -2.72 -17.74 37.50
CA LYS A 167 -1.46 -18.20 38.08
C LYS A 167 -0.84 -19.29 37.21
N PHE A 168 0.42 -19.11 36.83
CA PHE A 168 1.14 -20.03 35.96
C PHE A 168 2.66 -19.92 36.15
N GLU A 169 3.37 -20.96 35.71
CA GLU A 169 4.84 -21.00 35.66
C GLU A 169 5.34 -20.74 34.24
N THR A 170 6.46 -20.04 34.10
CA THR A 170 7.11 -19.77 32.82
C THR A 170 8.63 -19.85 32.94
N ASP A 171 9.28 -20.33 31.88
CA ASP A 171 10.75 -20.34 31.73
C ASP A 171 11.27 -19.08 31.03
N VAL A 172 10.39 -18.14 30.65
CA VAL A 172 10.77 -16.86 30.05
C VAL A 172 11.48 -15.99 31.09
N ASN A 173 12.56 -15.33 30.68
CA ASN A 173 13.28 -14.38 31.53
C ASN A 173 12.38 -13.21 31.96
N CYS A 174 11.82 -13.32 33.16
CA CYS A 174 10.97 -12.31 33.79
C CYS A 174 11.72 -11.53 34.88
N LYS A 175 13.05 -11.38 34.76
CA LYS A 175 13.88 -10.74 35.80
C LYS A 175 13.46 -9.29 36.05
N ASP A 176 13.09 -8.56 34.99
CA ASP A 176 12.66 -7.16 35.05
C ASP A 176 11.18 -6.96 35.37
N VAL A 177 10.37 -8.03 35.35
CA VAL A 177 8.94 -7.99 35.69
C VAL A 177 8.77 -7.70 37.18
N ARG A 178 7.88 -6.77 37.52
CA ARG A 178 7.55 -6.34 38.88
C ARG A 178 6.05 -6.34 39.11
N GLU A 179 5.65 -6.34 40.37
CA GLU A 179 4.25 -6.12 40.74
C GLU A 179 3.74 -4.79 40.17
N LYS A 180 2.46 -4.78 39.77
CA LYS A 180 1.76 -3.67 39.11
C LYS A 180 2.20 -3.38 37.67
N ASP A 181 3.20 -4.08 37.14
CA ASP A 181 3.53 -4.00 35.71
C ASP A 181 2.28 -4.35 34.89
N ARG A 182 2.12 -3.62 33.77
CA ARG A 182 0.93 -3.73 32.93
C ARG A 182 1.05 -4.96 32.05
N VAL A 183 -0.04 -5.69 31.92
CA VAL A 183 -0.14 -6.90 31.10
C VAL A 183 -1.07 -6.61 29.94
N PHE A 184 -0.64 -6.98 28.75
CA PHE A 184 -1.42 -6.84 27.53
C PHE A 184 -1.64 -8.20 26.89
N HIS A 185 -2.85 -8.46 26.42
CA HIS A 185 -3.21 -9.61 25.63
C HIS A 185 -2.96 -9.30 24.15
N VAL A 186 -2.13 -10.12 23.50
CA VAL A 186 -1.61 -9.88 22.15
C VAL A 186 -2.14 -10.91 21.15
N LYS A 187 -2.37 -12.17 21.58
CA LYS A 187 -2.94 -13.23 20.74
C LYS A 187 -3.85 -14.13 21.57
N SER A 188 -5.06 -14.39 21.09
CA SER A 188 -5.98 -15.37 21.68
C SER A 188 -5.69 -16.79 21.16
N ALA A 189 -5.90 -17.79 22.00
CA ALA A 189 -5.84 -19.21 21.67
C ALA A 189 -7.03 -19.68 20.79
N ASP A 190 -8.22 -19.08 20.92
CA ASP A 190 -9.43 -19.51 20.18
C ASP A 190 -9.38 -19.16 18.68
N GLY A 191 -8.35 -18.40 18.26
CA GLY A 191 -8.13 -17.96 16.87
C GLY A 191 -6.93 -18.59 16.20
N ALA A 192 -6.48 -19.77 16.65
CA ALA A 192 -5.42 -20.51 15.98
C ALA A 192 -5.89 -20.88 14.57
N PHE A 193 -5.44 -20.11 13.58
CA PHE A 193 -5.57 -20.47 12.17
C PHE A 193 -4.92 -21.84 11.97
N VAL A 194 -5.73 -22.83 11.63
CA VAL A 194 -5.26 -24.12 11.16
C VAL A 194 -5.19 -24.03 9.65
N GLU A 195 -3.97 -23.99 9.12
CA GLU A 195 -3.75 -23.93 7.69
C GLU A 195 -4.17 -25.27 7.06
N ASP A 196 -5.31 -25.28 6.37
CA ASP A 196 -5.69 -26.33 5.43
C ASP A 196 -5.48 -25.81 4.01
N PHE A 197 -4.43 -26.29 3.33
CA PHE A 197 -4.08 -25.90 1.96
C PHE A 197 -5.16 -26.27 0.92
N HIS A 198 -6.14 -27.08 1.30
CA HIS A 198 -7.24 -27.51 0.43
C HIS A 198 -8.51 -26.68 0.61
N GLU A 199 -8.56 -25.72 1.54
CA GLU A 199 -9.69 -24.79 1.65
C GLU A 199 -9.55 -23.58 0.71
N PRO A 200 -10.65 -23.11 0.07
CA PRO A 200 -11.99 -23.69 0.11
C PRO A 200 -12.10 -24.93 -0.76
N ARG A 201 -12.79 -25.97 -0.25
CA ARG A 201 -13.06 -27.20 -1.01
C ARG A 201 -14.27 -27.04 -1.92
N LEU A 202 -14.20 -27.65 -3.10
CA LEU A 202 -15.27 -27.65 -4.10
C LEU A 202 -16.19 -28.87 -3.92
N PRO A 203 -17.52 -28.71 -4.09
CA PRO A 203 -18.43 -29.86 -4.10
C PRO A 203 -18.14 -30.74 -5.32
N VAL A 204 -17.99 -32.05 -5.10
CA VAL A 204 -17.89 -33.03 -6.18
C VAL A 204 -19.04 -34.04 -6.10
N SER A 205 -19.69 -34.27 -7.24
CA SER A 205 -20.65 -35.35 -7.43
C SER A 205 -19.96 -36.51 -8.14
N VAL A 206 -20.04 -37.70 -7.55
CA VAL A 206 -19.35 -38.91 -8.05
C VAL A 206 -20.35 -39.97 -8.46
N THR A 207 -20.16 -40.53 -9.66
CA THR A 207 -20.90 -41.72 -10.13
C THR A 207 -19.93 -42.86 -10.37
N MET A 208 -20.21 -44.03 -9.80
CA MET A 208 -19.37 -45.22 -9.92
C MET A 208 -20.20 -46.46 -10.31
N SER A 209 -19.70 -47.24 -11.26
CA SER A 209 -20.28 -48.54 -11.65
C SER A 209 -19.27 -49.67 -11.45
N LEU A 210 -19.72 -50.71 -10.76
CA LEU A 210 -19.01 -51.93 -10.39
C LEU A 210 -19.87 -53.14 -10.78
N GLU A 211 -19.84 -53.48 -12.06
CA GLU A 211 -20.60 -54.60 -12.66
C GLU A 211 -19.65 -55.74 -13.06
N ILE A 212 -19.93 -56.98 -12.64
CA ILE A 212 -19.04 -58.12 -12.84
C ILE A 212 -18.84 -58.37 -14.35
N GLY A 213 -17.58 -58.48 -14.76
CA GLY A 213 -17.19 -58.67 -16.16
C GLY A 213 -17.15 -57.37 -16.99
N GLN A 214 -17.57 -56.24 -16.43
CA GLN A 214 -17.37 -54.91 -17.01
C GLN A 214 -16.15 -54.22 -16.39
N ARG A 215 -15.67 -53.16 -17.04
CA ARG A 215 -14.65 -52.28 -16.44
C ARG A 215 -15.28 -51.40 -15.37
N VAL A 216 -14.54 -51.14 -14.30
CA VAL A 216 -14.89 -50.13 -13.30
C VAL A 216 -15.06 -48.79 -14.01
N ARG A 217 -16.20 -48.13 -13.86
CA ARG A 217 -16.44 -46.79 -14.40
C ARG A 217 -16.55 -45.80 -13.25
N PHE A 218 -15.85 -44.69 -13.35
CA PHE A 218 -15.85 -43.64 -12.33
C PHE A 218 -15.92 -42.28 -13.00
N THR A 219 -16.89 -41.47 -12.58
CA THR A 219 -17.06 -40.10 -13.05
C THR A 219 -17.06 -39.17 -11.84
N ALA A 220 -16.25 -38.12 -11.88
CA ALA A 220 -16.28 -37.02 -10.92
C ALA A 220 -16.68 -35.74 -11.63
N SER A 221 -17.61 -34.98 -11.06
CA SER A 221 -18.14 -33.76 -11.68
C SER A 221 -18.25 -32.60 -10.68
N CYS A 222 -17.94 -31.40 -11.15
CA CYS A 222 -17.99 -30.16 -10.38
C CYS A 222 -18.15 -28.97 -11.35
N ASN A 223 -19.02 -28.00 -11.03
CA ASN A 223 -19.20 -26.75 -11.80
C ASN A 223 -19.34 -26.93 -13.33
N GLY A 224 -20.06 -27.97 -13.77
CA GLY A 224 -20.29 -28.26 -15.18
C GLY A 224 -19.13 -28.96 -15.91
N GLN A 225 -18.01 -29.22 -15.24
CA GLN A 225 -16.92 -30.06 -15.73
C GLN A 225 -17.06 -31.49 -15.19
N ALA A 226 -16.61 -32.48 -15.97
CA ALA A 226 -16.61 -33.87 -15.55
C ALA A 226 -15.38 -34.62 -16.07
N ALA A 227 -14.73 -35.38 -15.20
CA ALA A 227 -13.67 -36.30 -15.55
C ALA A 227 -14.18 -37.75 -15.48
N TYR A 228 -13.84 -38.55 -16.48
CA TYR A 228 -14.26 -39.94 -16.62
C TYR A 228 -13.05 -40.87 -16.65
N PHE A 229 -13.11 -41.94 -15.87
CA PHE A 229 -12.03 -42.92 -15.79
C PHE A 229 -12.54 -44.36 -15.83
N GLU A 230 -11.82 -45.22 -16.56
CA GLU A 230 -12.04 -46.67 -16.59
C GLU A 230 -10.91 -47.44 -15.90
N GLY A 231 -11.29 -48.28 -14.94
CA GLY A 231 -10.39 -49.17 -14.21
C GLY A 231 -10.22 -50.55 -14.83
N SER A 232 -9.86 -51.52 -13.99
CA SER A 232 -9.76 -52.92 -14.41
C SER A 232 -11.15 -53.58 -14.52
N ILE A 233 -11.17 -54.82 -15.00
CA ILE A 233 -12.41 -55.61 -15.09
C ILE A 233 -12.80 -56.05 -13.69
N VAL A 234 -14.06 -55.85 -13.32
CA VAL A 234 -14.61 -56.25 -12.04
C VAL A 234 -14.72 -57.78 -11.99
N GLU A 235 -14.05 -58.39 -11.01
CA GLU A 235 -14.10 -59.84 -10.78
C GLU A 235 -15.08 -60.19 -9.64
N PRO A 236 -15.64 -61.41 -9.63
CA PRO A 236 -16.32 -61.93 -8.44
C PRO A 236 -15.37 -62.03 -7.23
N ALA A 237 -15.90 -61.80 -6.04
CA ALA A 237 -15.15 -61.85 -4.80
C ALA A 237 -14.58 -63.24 -4.52
N ARG A 238 -13.25 -63.30 -4.33
CA ARG A 238 -12.55 -64.55 -3.97
C ARG A 238 -12.65 -64.89 -2.49
N THR A 239 -12.92 -63.91 -1.63
CA THR A 239 -13.02 -64.07 -0.17
C THR A 239 -14.26 -63.39 0.39
N LYS A 240 -14.29 -62.06 0.41
CA LYS A 240 -15.41 -61.24 0.88
C LYS A 240 -15.80 -60.23 -0.21
N ALA A 241 -17.08 -60.13 -0.51
CA ALA A 241 -17.61 -59.09 -1.39
C ALA A 241 -17.55 -57.72 -0.73
N VAL A 242 -17.32 -56.67 -1.53
CA VAL A 242 -17.37 -55.29 -1.04
C VAL A 242 -18.83 -54.86 -0.80
N SER A 243 -19.06 -54.09 0.25
CA SER A 243 -20.38 -53.48 0.50
C SER A 243 -20.45 -52.08 -0.12
N ALA A 244 -21.65 -51.58 -0.38
CA ALA A 244 -21.86 -50.20 -0.84
C ALA A 244 -21.27 -49.18 0.15
N GLU A 245 -21.44 -49.43 1.45
CA GLU A 245 -20.90 -48.60 2.54
C GLU A 245 -19.36 -48.56 2.52
N ASP A 246 -18.70 -49.71 2.28
CA ASP A 246 -17.24 -49.77 2.16
C ASP A 246 -16.75 -49.00 0.93
N VAL A 247 -17.47 -49.07 -0.19
CA VAL A 247 -17.12 -48.32 -1.42
C VAL A 247 -17.24 -46.82 -1.17
N GLU A 248 -18.37 -46.36 -0.63
CA GLU A 248 -18.61 -44.95 -0.31
C GLU A 248 -17.55 -44.41 0.67
N ALA A 249 -17.26 -45.14 1.76
CA ALA A 249 -16.26 -44.75 2.74
C ALA A 249 -14.84 -44.66 2.15
N HIS A 250 -14.56 -45.38 1.07
CA HIS A 250 -13.28 -45.30 0.35
C HIS A 250 -13.28 -44.19 -0.72
N VAL A 251 -14.42 -43.88 -1.35
CA VAL A 251 -14.56 -42.75 -2.27
C VAL A 251 -14.49 -41.42 -1.49
N ASN A 252 -15.15 -41.31 -0.34
CA ASN A 252 -15.22 -40.10 0.48
C ASN A 252 -13.92 -39.76 1.25
N ARG A 253 -12.79 -40.43 0.96
CA ARG A 253 -11.49 -40.06 1.56
C ARG A 253 -10.84 -38.92 0.77
N LEU A 254 -11.47 -37.76 0.84
CA LEU A 254 -11.11 -36.54 0.12
C LEU A 254 -10.34 -35.52 0.98
N GLY A 255 -9.91 -35.93 2.18
CA GLY A 255 -9.26 -35.09 3.19
C GLY A 255 -7.99 -34.35 2.74
N GLN A 256 -7.35 -34.78 1.65
CA GLN A 256 -6.12 -34.24 1.08
C GLN A 256 -6.32 -33.82 -0.38
N THR A 257 -7.53 -33.38 -0.71
CA THR A 257 -7.92 -32.94 -2.05
C THR A 257 -8.70 -31.65 -1.94
N ASP A 258 -8.77 -30.89 -3.03
CA ASP A 258 -9.50 -29.62 -3.12
C ASP A 258 -11.04 -29.82 -3.18
N PHE A 259 -11.53 -31.01 -2.82
CA PHE A 259 -12.92 -31.43 -3.00
C PHE A 259 -13.56 -31.97 -1.71
N TYR A 260 -14.87 -31.85 -1.60
CA TYR A 260 -15.70 -32.61 -0.64
C TYR A 260 -16.83 -33.31 -1.39
N LEU A 261 -17.23 -34.50 -0.93
CA LEU A 261 -18.26 -35.30 -1.58
C LEU A 261 -19.63 -34.70 -1.30
N GLU A 262 -20.31 -34.24 -2.35
CA GLU A 262 -21.66 -33.70 -2.25
C GLU A 262 -22.71 -34.79 -2.54
N ASN A 263 -22.52 -35.55 -3.62
CA ASN A 263 -23.40 -36.64 -4.03
C ASN A 263 -22.59 -37.87 -4.45
N PHE A 264 -23.11 -39.07 -4.18
CA PHE A 264 -22.52 -40.33 -4.59
C PHE A 264 -23.56 -41.31 -5.13
N ASP A 265 -23.44 -41.65 -6.41
CA ASP A 265 -24.28 -42.64 -7.08
C ASP A 265 -23.48 -43.90 -7.38
N LEU A 266 -23.92 -45.05 -6.85
CA LEU A 266 -23.25 -46.33 -7.01
C LEU A 266 -24.14 -47.37 -7.68
N THR A 267 -23.63 -47.99 -8.74
CA THR A 267 -24.15 -49.26 -9.29
C THR A 267 -23.21 -50.38 -8.87
N LEU A 268 -23.71 -51.38 -8.14
CA LEU A 268 -22.90 -52.46 -7.56
C LEU A 268 -23.60 -53.81 -7.73
N ASP A 269 -22.94 -54.75 -8.43
CA ASP A 269 -23.42 -56.13 -8.54
C ASP A 269 -23.20 -56.92 -7.23
N GLU A 270 -24.05 -57.93 -7.02
CA GLU A 270 -23.90 -58.84 -5.89
C GLU A 270 -22.64 -59.70 -6.05
N GLY A 271 -21.79 -59.75 -5.02
CA GLY A 271 -20.59 -60.57 -5.03
C GLY A 271 -19.35 -59.92 -5.67
N VAL A 272 -19.32 -58.60 -5.87
CA VAL A 272 -18.16 -57.88 -6.43
C VAL A 272 -16.91 -57.99 -5.54
N GLY A 273 -15.79 -58.35 -6.15
CA GLY A 273 -14.46 -58.37 -5.54
C GLY A 273 -13.53 -57.33 -6.16
N ILE A 274 -13.38 -56.17 -5.52
CA ILE A 274 -12.43 -55.13 -5.93
C ILE A 274 -11.49 -54.76 -4.78
N GLY A 275 -10.23 -54.50 -5.11
CA GLY A 275 -9.26 -54.01 -4.13
C GLY A 275 -9.47 -52.53 -3.83
N PHE A 276 -9.49 -52.15 -2.55
CA PHE A 276 -9.59 -50.73 -2.16
C PHE A 276 -8.49 -49.83 -2.74
N SER A 277 -7.30 -50.37 -2.97
CA SER A 277 -6.20 -49.67 -3.63
C SER A 277 -6.53 -49.27 -5.07
N GLU A 278 -7.42 -50.00 -5.75
CA GLU A 278 -7.87 -49.65 -7.08
C GLU A 278 -8.87 -48.48 -7.03
N ILE A 279 -9.83 -48.51 -6.11
CA ILE A 279 -10.76 -47.41 -5.86
C ILE A 279 -9.98 -46.12 -5.56
N HIS A 280 -8.95 -46.19 -4.72
CA HIS A 280 -8.09 -45.05 -4.39
C HIS A 280 -7.37 -44.48 -5.62
N LYS A 281 -6.86 -45.34 -6.51
CA LYS A 281 -6.15 -44.93 -7.73
C LYS A 281 -7.09 -44.25 -8.72
N ILE A 282 -8.26 -44.85 -8.96
CA ILE A 282 -9.25 -44.32 -9.91
C ILE A 282 -9.77 -42.98 -9.43
N ARG A 283 -10.14 -42.88 -8.14
CA ARG A 283 -10.55 -41.64 -7.50
C ARG A 283 -9.49 -40.55 -7.64
N ALA A 284 -8.24 -40.83 -7.28
CA ALA A 284 -7.15 -39.85 -7.36
C ALA A 284 -6.99 -39.31 -8.79
N ARG A 285 -6.95 -40.20 -9.79
CA ARG A 285 -6.81 -39.78 -11.20
C ARG A 285 -7.98 -38.95 -11.69
N ALA A 286 -9.21 -39.36 -11.40
CA ALA A 286 -10.39 -38.62 -11.83
C ALA A 286 -10.46 -37.23 -11.19
N LEU A 287 -10.04 -37.09 -9.93
CA LEU A 287 -10.00 -35.78 -9.26
C LEU A 287 -8.84 -34.90 -9.75
N ASP A 288 -7.68 -35.48 -10.06
CA ASP A 288 -6.57 -34.75 -10.65
C ASP A 288 -6.95 -34.21 -12.05
N GLU A 289 -7.59 -35.03 -12.88
CA GLU A 289 -8.08 -34.61 -14.20
C GLU A 289 -9.21 -33.57 -14.09
N LEU A 290 -10.14 -33.76 -13.16
CA LEU A 290 -11.19 -32.76 -12.90
C LEU A 290 -10.59 -31.41 -12.47
N LYS A 291 -9.53 -31.44 -11.65
CA LYS A 291 -8.80 -30.23 -11.25
C LYS A 291 -8.17 -29.53 -12.44
N GLU A 292 -7.53 -30.26 -13.35
CA GLU A 292 -6.98 -29.69 -14.58
C GLU A 292 -8.05 -29.04 -15.45
N LEU A 293 -9.20 -29.71 -15.62
CA LEU A 293 -10.35 -29.17 -16.35
C LEU A 293 -10.93 -27.89 -15.72
N LEU A 294 -11.00 -27.85 -14.38
CA LEU A 294 -11.47 -26.68 -13.64
C LEU A 294 -10.50 -25.50 -13.70
N CYS A 295 -9.19 -25.75 -13.77
CA CYS A 295 -8.18 -24.70 -13.89
C CYS A 295 -8.13 -24.05 -15.29
N GLY A 296 -8.67 -24.72 -16.32
CA GLY A 296 -8.71 -24.23 -17.71
C GLY A 296 -7.34 -24.14 -18.39
N GLU A 297 -7.33 -23.77 -19.68
CA GLU A 297 -6.10 -23.43 -20.40
C GLU A 297 -5.53 -22.09 -19.90
N LYS A 298 -4.21 -21.99 -19.78
CA LYS A 298 -3.52 -20.77 -19.34
C LYS A 298 -3.74 -19.60 -20.31
N ASN A 299 -4.34 -18.54 -19.76
CA ASN A 299 -4.38 -17.15 -20.21
C ASN A 299 -4.78 -16.92 -21.66
N GLU A 300 -6.02 -16.43 -21.86
CA GLU A 300 -6.26 -15.52 -22.97
C GLU A 300 -5.23 -14.39 -22.89
N GLU A 301 -4.48 -14.18 -23.96
CA GLU A 301 -3.62 -13.02 -24.10
C GLU A 301 -4.53 -11.79 -24.02
N ILE A 302 -4.43 -11.01 -22.95
CA ILE A 302 -5.24 -9.79 -22.79
C ILE A 302 -4.77 -8.81 -23.86
N SER A 303 -5.43 -8.89 -25.02
CA SER A 303 -5.17 -8.00 -26.13
C SER A 303 -5.95 -6.71 -25.91
N PHE A 304 -5.20 -5.64 -25.73
CA PHE A 304 -5.72 -4.31 -25.55
C PHE A 304 -5.84 -3.68 -26.95
N ASN A 305 -6.97 -3.90 -27.64
CA ASN A 305 -7.21 -3.29 -28.94
C ASN A 305 -7.61 -1.82 -28.77
N TRP A 306 -6.65 -0.91 -28.99
CA TRP A 306 -6.91 0.51 -28.90
C TRP A 306 -6.34 1.24 -30.11
N GLU A 307 -7.15 2.13 -30.71
CA GLU A 307 -6.71 2.98 -31.81
C GLU A 307 -5.54 3.88 -31.35
N ARG A 308 -4.42 3.80 -32.08
CA ARG A 308 -3.24 4.62 -31.84
C ARG A 308 -3.44 5.98 -32.49
N LEU A 309 -3.29 7.05 -31.71
CA LEU A 309 -3.30 8.42 -32.22
C LEU A 309 -2.03 8.72 -33.02
N GLU A 310 -2.07 9.78 -33.84
CA GLU A 310 -0.91 10.22 -34.61
C GLU A 310 0.30 10.52 -33.71
N LYS A 311 1.45 10.01 -34.13
CA LYS A 311 2.72 10.15 -33.41
C LYS A 311 3.24 11.58 -33.48
N LYS A 312 3.47 12.24 -32.34
CA LYS A 312 4.19 13.53 -32.35
C LYS A 312 5.69 13.30 -32.58
N ASN A 313 6.29 14.21 -33.34
CA ASN A 313 7.72 14.17 -33.62
C ASN A 313 8.53 14.58 -32.39
N LYS A 314 9.65 13.89 -32.16
CA LYS A 314 10.61 14.24 -31.10
C LYS A 314 11.51 15.37 -31.54
N SER A 315 11.62 16.42 -30.72
CA SER A 315 12.71 17.39 -30.86
C SER A 315 14.05 16.72 -30.60
N THR A 316 15.09 17.12 -31.33
CA THR A 316 16.47 16.64 -31.11
C THR A 316 17.29 17.59 -30.23
N GLU A 317 16.79 18.79 -29.96
CA GLU A 317 17.50 19.80 -29.18
C GLU A 317 17.20 19.66 -27.68
N PRO A 318 18.23 19.65 -26.82
CA PRO A 318 18.03 19.53 -25.39
C PRO A 318 17.45 20.82 -24.81
N VAL A 319 16.33 20.71 -24.06
CA VAL A 319 15.71 21.84 -23.36
C VAL A 319 15.93 21.70 -21.86
N ILE A 320 16.42 22.75 -21.22
CA ILE A 320 16.55 22.82 -19.76
C ILE A 320 15.28 23.43 -19.19
N CYS A 321 14.73 22.77 -18.17
CA CYS A 321 13.54 23.18 -17.45
C CYS A 321 13.88 23.37 -15.97
N ALA A 322 13.14 24.21 -15.25
CA ALA A 322 13.32 24.35 -13.81
C ALA A 322 11.98 24.54 -13.07
N VAL A 323 11.75 23.74 -12.02
CA VAL A 323 10.69 24.01 -11.04
C VAL A 323 11.13 25.20 -10.19
N VAL A 324 10.28 26.23 -10.10
CA VAL A 324 10.56 27.48 -9.40
C VAL A 324 9.51 27.78 -8.33
N ALA A 325 9.95 28.40 -7.24
CA ALA A 325 9.08 28.71 -6.11
C ALA A 325 8.19 29.95 -6.31
N ASN A 326 8.63 30.93 -7.11
CA ASN A 326 7.93 32.21 -7.27
C ASN A 326 8.25 32.91 -8.60
N ALA A 327 7.54 34.01 -8.87
CA ALA A 327 7.65 34.79 -10.11
C ALA A 327 9.05 35.37 -10.35
N ASP A 328 9.78 35.76 -9.30
CA ASP A 328 11.15 36.27 -9.45
C ASP A 328 12.11 35.18 -9.94
N ALA A 329 12.04 33.98 -9.33
CA ALA A 329 12.79 32.83 -9.81
C ALA A 329 12.37 32.45 -11.25
N ALA A 330 11.07 32.49 -11.57
CA ALA A 330 10.58 32.23 -12.93
C ALA A 330 11.19 33.18 -13.97
N ARG A 331 11.22 34.49 -13.69
CA ARG A 331 11.83 35.49 -14.57
C ARG A 331 13.35 35.32 -14.69
N MET A 332 14.01 34.96 -13.58
CA MET A 332 15.44 34.69 -13.56
C MET A 332 15.82 33.52 -14.47
N VAL A 333 15.13 32.38 -14.34
CA VAL A 333 15.43 31.19 -15.17
C VAL A 333 15.04 31.41 -16.62
N ASN A 334 13.92 32.11 -16.89
CA ASN A 334 13.51 32.44 -18.25
C ASN A 334 14.52 33.33 -18.98
N ARG A 335 15.10 34.35 -18.31
CA ARG A 335 16.21 35.16 -18.87
C ARG A 335 17.46 34.34 -19.15
N ALA A 336 17.63 33.22 -18.45
CA ALA A 336 18.71 32.27 -18.73
C ALA A 336 18.34 31.28 -19.85
N GLY A 337 17.21 31.40 -20.54
CA GLY A 337 16.77 30.45 -21.56
C GLY A 337 16.38 29.08 -21.00
N VAL A 338 15.90 29.04 -19.76
CA VAL A 338 15.37 27.85 -19.08
C VAL A 338 13.85 27.99 -18.96
N VAL A 339 13.10 26.95 -19.28
CA VAL A 339 11.63 26.97 -19.19
C VAL A 339 11.19 26.84 -17.72
N PRO A 340 10.49 27.83 -17.15
CA PRO A 340 10.03 27.76 -15.76
C PRO A 340 8.78 26.88 -15.61
N TYR A 341 8.75 26.09 -14.54
CA TYR A 341 7.60 25.30 -14.09
C TYR A 341 7.22 25.77 -12.69
N VAL A 342 5.94 26.02 -12.44
CA VAL A 342 5.49 26.50 -11.12
C VAL A 342 4.29 25.70 -10.64
N GLN A 343 4.33 25.29 -9.37
CA GLN A 343 3.17 24.72 -8.70
C GLN A 343 2.04 25.74 -8.64
N VAL A 344 0.83 25.35 -9.04
CA VAL A 344 -0.31 26.28 -9.13
C VAL A 344 -0.62 26.99 -7.81
N THR A 345 -0.36 26.32 -6.68
CA THR A 345 -0.50 26.87 -5.33
C THR A 345 0.44 28.07 -5.12
N ASN A 346 1.69 27.98 -5.60
CA ASN A 346 2.65 29.07 -5.55
C ASN A 346 2.33 30.16 -6.57
N MET A 347 1.78 29.80 -7.73
CA MET A 347 1.35 30.76 -8.74
C MET A 347 0.21 31.64 -8.23
N LYS A 348 -0.78 31.04 -7.56
CA LYS A 348 -1.95 31.75 -7.04
C LYS A 348 -1.65 32.62 -5.83
N PHE A 349 -0.91 32.10 -4.86
CA PHE A 349 -0.68 32.82 -3.59
C PHE A 349 0.64 33.61 -3.57
N GLY A 350 1.57 33.35 -4.50
CA GLY A 350 2.90 33.98 -4.53
C GLY A 350 3.79 33.64 -3.33
N GLN A 351 3.32 32.76 -2.45
CA GLN A 351 3.77 32.65 -1.07
C GLN A 351 5.02 31.78 -0.89
N ALA A 352 5.47 30.98 -1.84
CA ALA A 352 6.62 30.11 -1.59
C ALA A 352 7.97 30.85 -1.62
N SER A 353 8.78 30.59 -0.60
CA SER A 353 10.21 30.82 -0.64
C SER A 353 10.90 29.64 -1.30
N ALA A 354 12.07 29.96 -1.83
CA ALA A 354 13.03 29.02 -2.35
C ALA A 354 13.57 28.01 -1.32
N GLU A 355 13.26 28.10 -0.03
CA GLU A 355 13.84 27.22 1.00
C GLU A 355 12.77 26.39 1.72
N GLY A 356 11.60 26.24 1.10
CA GLY A 356 10.47 25.49 1.64
C GLY A 356 9.61 26.25 2.66
N ALA A 357 10.05 27.42 3.10
CA ALA A 357 9.25 28.34 3.92
C ALA A 357 8.33 29.22 3.06
N VAL A 358 7.27 29.79 3.64
CA VAL A 358 6.39 30.76 3.01
C VAL A 358 6.86 32.19 3.30
N LEU A 359 6.89 33.04 2.28
CA LEU A 359 7.16 34.47 2.38
C LEU A 359 6.01 35.20 3.08
N ALA A 360 6.36 36.13 3.97
CA ALA A 360 5.36 36.96 4.64
C ALA A 360 4.74 38.02 3.70
N ASP A 361 5.53 38.51 2.74
CA ASP A 361 5.14 39.52 1.76
C ASP A 361 5.56 39.03 0.36
N PRO A 362 4.69 38.28 -0.34
CA PRO A 362 5.01 37.69 -1.64
C PRO A 362 5.04 38.75 -2.74
N THR A 363 6.00 38.61 -3.65
CA THR A 363 6.17 39.52 -4.78
C THR A 363 4.94 39.52 -5.69
N GLN A 364 4.41 40.69 -6.03
CA GLN A 364 3.29 40.85 -6.98
C GLN A 364 3.74 40.83 -8.45
N ALA A 365 4.85 40.15 -8.73
CA ALA A 365 5.43 40.06 -10.06
C ALA A 365 4.64 39.09 -10.95
N SER A 366 4.51 39.42 -12.24
CA SER A 366 3.93 38.51 -13.23
C SER A 366 4.90 37.39 -13.61
N TYR A 367 4.35 36.22 -13.91
CA TYR A 367 5.09 35.09 -14.45
C TYR A 367 5.36 35.29 -15.97
N PRO A 368 6.49 34.79 -16.50
CA PRO A 368 6.72 34.73 -17.94
C PRO A 368 5.63 33.92 -18.67
N ASN A 369 5.31 34.29 -19.92
CA ASN A 369 4.31 33.57 -20.74
C ASN A 369 4.68 32.10 -21.01
N GLU A 370 5.97 31.76 -20.99
CA GLU A 370 6.47 30.39 -21.21
C GLU A 370 6.38 29.52 -19.94
N THR A 371 5.88 30.06 -18.83
CA THR A 371 5.76 29.31 -17.57
C THR A 371 4.72 28.21 -17.70
N VAL A 372 5.14 26.98 -17.43
CA VAL A 372 4.24 25.83 -17.36
C VAL A 372 3.66 25.73 -15.95
N VAL A 373 2.35 25.59 -15.87
CA VAL A 373 1.65 25.40 -14.59
C VAL A 373 1.64 23.92 -14.25
N MET A 374 2.10 23.58 -13.04
CA MET A 374 1.99 22.23 -12.50
C MET A 374 0.70 22.13 -11.70
N ALA A 375 -0.18 21.22 -12.13
CA ALA A 375 -1.40 20.89 -11.42
C ALA A 375 -1.07 20.35 -10.02
N PRO A 376 -2.01 20.44 -9.05
CA PRO A 376 -1.82 19.81 -7.75
C PRO A 376 -1.59 18.30 -7.91
N LEU A 377 -0.62 17.74 -7.16
CA LEU A 377 -0.34 16.30 -7.16
C LEU A 377 -1.58 15.45 -6.86
N VAL A 378 -2.44 15.96 -5.99
CA VAL A 378 -3.73 15.38 -5.65
C VAL A 378 -4.77 16.47 -5.82
N SER A 379 -5.80 16.18 -6.61
CA SER A 379 -6.95 17.04 -6.83
C SER A 379 -8.23 16.23 -6.67
N HIS A 380 -9.32 16.90 -6.36
CA HIS A 380 -10.63 16.30 -6.21
C HIS A 380 -11.60 17.07 -7.10
N ASP A 381 -12.60 16.38 -7.64
CA ASP A 381 -13.71 17.01 -8.35
C ASP A 381 -14.52 17.93 -7.42
N GLU A 382 -15.29 18.83 -8.03
CA GLU A 382 -16.22 19.73 -7.34
C GLU A 382 -17.40 18.94 -6.77
N ALA A 383 -17.17 18.30 -5.63
CA ALA A 383 -18.19 17.61 -4.84
C ALA A 383 -18.67 18.47 -3.65
N GLY A 384 -18.56 19.80 -3.75
CA GLY A 384 -19.16 20.79 -2.84
C GLY A 384 -18.38 21.08 -1.55
N ASP A 385 -17.26 20.40 -1.30
CA ASP A 385 -16.51 20.56 -0.05
C ASP A 385 -14.98 20.44 -0.17
N SER A 386 -14.44 20.27 -1.38
CA SER A 386 -13.00 20.11 -1.58
C SER A 386 -12.23 21.38 -1.18
N ARG A 387 -10.98 21.22 -0.73
CA ARG A 387 -10.15 22.38 -0.35
C ARG A 387 -9.66 23.13 -1.58
N GLU A 388 -9.46 22.39 -2.65
CA GLU A 388 -9.13 22.88 -3.98
C GLU A 388 -10.18 23.90 -4.42
N GLU A 389 -11.46 23.54 -4.39
CA GLU A 389 -12.58 24.43 -4.71
C GLU A 389 -12.66 25.65 -3.75
N LYS A 390 -12.59 25.41 -2.43
CA LYS A 390 -12.61 26.50 -1.40
C LYS A 390 -11.49 27.52 -1.58
N LEU A 391 -10.37 27.11 -2.17
CA LEU A 391 -9.23 27.98 -2.47
C LEU A 391 -9.20 28.45 -3.93
N GLY A 392 -10.24 28.17 -4.74
CA GLY A 392 -10.34 28.48 -6.18
C GLY A 392 -9.21 27.87 -7.01
N LEU A 393 -8.86 26.63 -6.69
CA LEU A 393 -7.83 25.80 -7.33
C LEU A 393 -8.47 24.49 -7.82
N ALA A 394 -9.75 24.53 -8.22
CA ALA A 394 -10.39 23.43 -8.91
C ALA A 394 -9.65 23.12 -10.21
N LEU A 395 -9.53 21.83 -10.53
CA LEU A 395 -8.66 21.37 -11.61
C LEU A 395 -9.10 21.89 -12.99
N ASP A 396 -10.42 21.90 -13.25
CA ASP A 396 -10.98 22.45 -14.49
C ASP A 396 -10.59 23.92 -14.69
N GLU A 397 -10.72 24.76 -13.66
CA GLU A 397 -10.33 26.18 -13.75
C GLU A 397 -8.84 26.36 -14.04
N ILE A 398 -7.99 25.52 -13.44
CA ILE A 398 -6.54 25.58 -13.63
C ILE A 398 -6.20 25.26 -15.08
N VAL A 399 -6.82 24.21 -15.61
CA VAL A 399 -6.63 23.75 -16.99
C VAL A 399 -7.13 24.81 -17.97
N GLU A 400 -8.34 25.33 -17.82
CA GLU A 400 -8.92 26.34 -18.73
C GLU A 400 -8.06 27.60 -18.84
N LYS A 401 -7.39 28.00 -17.76
CA LYS A 401 -6.53 29.20 -17.71
C LYS A 401 -5.11 28.94 -18.19
N SER A 402 -4.75 27.69 -18.52
CA SER A 402 -3.37 27.29 -18.79
C SER A 402 -3.25 26.62 -20.16
N LYS A 403 -2.49 27.24 -21.06
CA LYS A 403 -2.20 26.66 -22.38
C LYS A 403 -1.50 25.30 -22.30
N ARG A 404 -0.64 25.14 -21.29
CA ARG A 404 0.18 23.95 -21.05
C ARG A 404 0.17 23.62 -19.57
N VAL A 405 -0.13 22.37 -19.24
CA VAL A 405 -0.32 21.89 -17.88
C VAL A 405 0.54 20.65 -17.66
N TYR A 406 1.33 20.66 -16.58
CA TYR A 406 2.05 19.49 -16.10
C TYR A 406 1.14 18.71 -15.15
N CYS A 407 0.90 17.44 -15.47
CA CYS A 407 -0.13 16.57 -14.89
C CYS A 407 0.52 15.35 -14.22
N ASP A 408 0.44 15.26 -12.89
CA ASP A 408 0.99 14.12 -12.14
C ASP A 408 -0.03 12.99 -11.90
N ASP A 409 -1.24 13.13 -12.45
CA ASP A 409 -2.32 12.15 -12.35
C ASP A 409 -3.09 12.02 -13.69
N ILE A 410 -3.84 10.94 -13.86
CA ILE A 410 -4.57 10.65 -15.10
C ILE A 410 -5.70 11.65 -15.33
N ALA A 411 -6.38 12.09 -14.26
CA ALA A 411 -7.54 12.98 -14.39
C ALA A 411 -7.12 14.35 -14.92
N SER A 412 -6.06 14.95 -14.39
CA SER A 412 -5.52 16.22 -14.90
C SER A 412 -5.05 16.12 -16.34
N ALA A 413 -4.44 15.01 -16.76
CA ALA A 413 -4.08 14.80 -18.16
C ALA A 413 -5.29 14.65 -19.10
N LEU A 414 -6.34 13.93 -18.67
CA LEU A 414 -7.58 13.77 -19.43
C LEU A 414 -8.37 15.08 -19.54
N ILE A 415 -8.48 15.83 -18.44
CA ILE A 415 -9.16 17.13 -18.41
C ILE A 415 -8.43 18.09 -19.35
N ALA A 416 -7.10 18.21 -19.24
CA ALA A 416 -6.30 19.01 -20.17
C ALA A 416 -6.58 18.67 -21.64
N LYS A 417 -6.59 17.37 -21.98
CA LYS A 417 -6.92 16.91 -23.33
C LYS A 417 -8.36 17.27 -23.74
N SER A 418 -9.34 17.09 -22.86
CA SER A 418 -10.76 17.39 -23.14
C SER A 418 -11.01 18.87 -23.41
N ARG A 419 -10.15 19.76 -22.89
CA ARG A 419 -10.20 21.21 -23.07
C ARG A 419 -9.25 21.73 -24.16
N ASP A 420 -8.72 20.83 -24.99
CA ASP A 420 -7.75 21.13 -26.06
C ASP A 420 -6.50 21.89 -25.56
N GLN A 421 -6.08 21.60 -24.32
CA GLN A 421 -4.86 22.13 -23.72
C GLN A 421 -3.69 21.15 -23.87
N GLN A 422 -2.48 21.69 -23.84
CA GLN A 422 -1.26 20.88 -23.94
C GLN A 422 -0.94 20.18 -22.61
N ALA A 423 -1.21 18.88 -22.52
CA ALA A 423 -0.84 18.06 -21.37
C ALA A 423 0.64 17.63 -21.42
N GLU A 424 1.34 17.77 -20.30
CA GLU A 424 2.59 17.06 -20.02
C GLU A 424 2.32 16.01 -18.94
N VAL A 425 2.81 14.79 -19.14
CA VAL A 425 2.68 13.71 -18.17
C VAL A 425 3.86 13.76 -17.20
N GLY A 426 3.56 13.92 -15.92
CA GLY A 426 4.52 14.08 -14.85
C GLY A 426 5.11 12.78 -14.32
N GLN A 427 6.21 12.90 -13.56
CA GLN A 427 6.98 11.76 -13.04
C GLN A 427 6.19 10.87 -12.06
N PHE A 428 5.11 11.38 -11.46
CA PHE A 428 4.25 10.63 -10.53
C PHE A 428 3.13 9.85 -11.21
N LEU A 429 3.07 9.88 -12.55
CA LEU A 429 2.31 8.95 -13.37
C LEU A 429 3.31 7.99 -14.07
N PRO A 430 3.76 6.91 -13.40
CA PRO A 430 4.99 6.23 -13.78
C PRO A 430 4.84 5.47 -15.10
N VAL A 431 5.64 5.84 -16.09
CA VAL A 431 5.70 5.14 -17.38
C VAL A 431 6.88 4.18 -17.40
N THR A 432 6.64 2.96 -16.91
CA THR A 432 7.70 1.96 -16.64
C THR A 432 7.60 0.68 -17.46
N ASN A 433 6.53 0.50 -18.23
CA ASN A 433 6.26 -0.69 -19.05
C ASN A 433 5.45 -0.33 -20.31
N GLU A 434 5.29 -1.29 -21.22
CA GLU A 434 4.59 -1.10 -22.51
C GLU A 434 3.12 -0.71 -22.36
N CYS A 435 2.39 -1.30 -21.41
CA CYS A 435 0.99 -0.95 -21.19
C CYS A 435 0.82 0.51 -20.75
N ALA A 436 1.71 1.00 -19.87
CA ALA A 436 1.73 2.40 -19.48
C ALA A 436 2.08 3.31 -20.66
N ILE A 437 3.04 2.92 -21.50
CA ILE A 437 3.41 3.67 -22.71
C ILE A 437 2.20 3.80 -23.66
N ASP A 438 1.47 2.70 -23.89
CA ASP A 438 0.31 2.70 -24.78
C ASP A 438 -0.83 3.58 -24.25
N LEU A 439 -1.08 3.55 -22.94
CA LEU A 439 -2.05 4.45 -22.31
C LEU A 439 -1.63 5.92 -22.48
N ILE A 440 -0.37 6.24 -22.17
CA ILE A 440 0.13 7.61 -22.20
C ILE A 440 0.21 8.15 -23.63
N ASN A 441 0.61 7.36 -24.62
CA ASN A 441 0.62 7.80 -26.02
C ASN A 441 -0.77 8.22 -26.53
N LYS A 442 -1.85 7.63 -26.00
CA LYS A 442 -3.23 8.05 -26.31
C LYS A 442 -3.61 9.39 -25.68
N LEU A 443 -2.91 9.84 -24.66
CA LEU A 443 -3.09 11.20 -24.15
C LEU A 443 -2.46 12.25 -25.09
N ALA A 444 -1.70 11.80 -26.10
CA ALA A 444 -0.93 12.64 -27.01
C ALA A 444 -0.13 13.75 -26.29
N PRO A 445 0.64 13.40 -25.23
CA PRO A 445 1.30 14.39 -24.39
C PRO A 445 2.38 15.15 -25.18
N GLU A 446 2.58 16.43 -24.84
CA GLU A 446 3.73 17.20 -25.36
C GLU A 446 5.04 16.64 -24.81
N THR A 447 5.05 16.26 -23.53
CA THR A 447 6.22 15.74 -22.84
C THR A 447 5.80 14.65 -21.86
N VAL A 448 6.59 13.59 -21.77
CA VAL A 448 6.50 12.57 -20.72
C VAL A 448 7.74 12.67 -19.83
N TRP A 449 7.55 13.10 -18.59
CA TRP A 449 8.58 13.14 -17.56
C TRP A 449 8.69 11.76 -16.93
N LEU A 450 9.79 11.06 -17.22
CA LEU A 450 10.00 9.70 -16.73
C LEU A 450 10.23 9.69 -15.22
N SER A 451 9.78 8.60 -14.58
CA SER A 451 10.03 8.37 -13.16
C SER A 451 11.54 8.25 -12.88
N PRO A 452 12.04 8.88 -11.79
CA PRO A 452 13.44 8.77 -11.37
C PRO A 452 13.83 7.37 -10.85
N GLU A 453 12.86 6.45 -10.76
CA GLU A 453 13.06 5.05 -10.38
C GLU A 453 13.61 4.18 -11.54
N LEU A 454 13.50 4.66 -12.79
CA LEU A 454 14.02 3.94 -13.94
C LEU A 454 15.56 3.98 -13.99
N ASN A 455 16.16 2.83 -14.28
CA ASN A 455 17.58 2.77 -14.63
C ASN A 455 17.82 3.21 -16.09
N LEU A 456 19.08 3.46 -16.46
CA LEU A 456 19.43 3.97 -17.79
C LEU A 456 18.99 3.04 -18.94
N ALA A 457 19.04 1.72 -18.74
CA ALA A 457 18.62 0.76 -19.77
C ALA A 457 17.10 0.81 -19.99
N GLN A 458 16.32 0.91 -18.91
CA GLN A 458 14.87 1.07 -18.99
C GLN A 458 14.49 2.41 -19.61
N ILE A 459 15.15 3.51 -19.23
CA ILE A 459 14.95 4.83 -19.85
C ILE A 459 15.15 4.72 -21.36
N LYS A 460 16.24 4.07 -21.82
CA LYS A 460 16.52 3.89 -23.24
C LYS A 460 15.45 3.07 -23.97
N ASP A 461 14.81 2.11 -23.31
CA ASP A 461 13.74 1.32 -23.92
C ASP A 461 12.44 2.12 -24.00
N VAL A 462 11.98 2.67 -22.86
CA VAL A 462 10.76 3.47 -22.76
C VAL A 462 10.82 4.68 -23.69
N ALA A 463 11.92 5.42 -23.66
CA ALA A 463 12.09 6.64 -24.43
C ALA A 463 11.98 6.42 -25.95
N LYS A 464 12.23 5.22 -26.48
CA LYS A 464 12.04 4.94 -27.92
C LYS A 464 10.56 4.86 -28.32
N LYS A 465 9.70 4.42 -27.40
CA LYS A 465 8.31 4.04 -27.65
C LYS A 465 7.31 5.18 -27.35
N ILE A 466 7.73 6.21 -26.62
CA ILE A 466 6.93 7.42 -26.37
C ILE A 466 6.74 8.25 -27.65
N ASP A 467 5.51 8.74 -27.89
CA ASP A 467 5.11 9.51 -29.07
C ASP A 467 5.18 11.04 -28.85
N GLY A 468 6.07 11.52 -27.96
CA GLY A 468 6.31 12.94 -27.65
C GLY A 468 7.72 13.18 -27.09
N GLU A 469 7.99 14.37 -26.52
CA GLU A 469 9.28 14.67 -25.88
C GLU A 469 9.46 13.86 -24.59
N VAL A 470 10.70 13.51 -24.27
CA VAL A 470 11.02 12.69 -23.08
C VAL A 470 11.80 13.55 -22.10
N GLY A 471 11.24 13.74 -20.91
CA GLY A 471 11.83 14.51 -19.84
C GLY A 471 12.34 13.66 -18.70
N LEU A 472 13.34 14.17 -17.97
CA LEU A 472 13.80 13.58 -16.71
C LEU A 472 14.17 14.67 -15.72
N PHE A 473 13.86 14.46 -14.44
CA PHE A 473 14.44 15.25 -13.34
C PHE A 473 15.90 14.84 -13.16
N VAL A 474 16.82 15.79 -13.31
CA VAL A 474 18.27 15.51 -13.34
C VAL A 474 19.05 16.18 -12.21
N TYR A 475 18.45 17.13 -11.51
CA TYR A 475 19.08 17.77 -10.37
C TYR A 475 18.03 18.25 -9.36
N GLY A 476 18.32 18.13 -8.07
CA GLY A 476 17.53 18.75 -7.00
C GLY A 476 16.92 17.76 -6.01
N PRO A 477 16.13 18.25 -5.04
CA PRO A 477 15.61 17.45 -3.95
C PRO A 477 14.56 16.47 -4.46
N GLN A 478 14.77 15.17 -4.23
CA GLN A 478 13.79 14.15 -4.59
C GLN A 478 12.69 14.07 -3.56
N ARG A 479 11.43 14.10 -3.99
CA ARG A 479 10.27 13.88 -3.13
C ARG A 479 10.23 12.41 -2.69
N LEU A 480 10.17 12.16 -1.39
CA LEU A 480 10.02 10.81 -0.83
C LEU A 480 8.56 10.47 -0.55
N MET A 481 7.80 11.43 -0.03
CA MET A 481 6.44 11.19 0.41
C MET A 481 5.65 12.50 0.36
N THR A 482 4.39 12.42 -0.06
CA THR A 482 3.38 13.43 0.24
C THR A 482 2.37 12.81 1.20
N THR A 483 2.07 13.53 2.27
CA THR A 483 1.05 13.14 3.25
C THR A 483 -0.08 14.16 3.24
N GLU A 484 -1.31 13.65 3.29
CA GLU A 484 -2.52 14.44 3.43
C GLU A 484 -2.60 15.15 4.79
N HIS A 485 -1.93 14.59 5.82
CA HIS A 485 -1.77 15.22 7.14
C HIS A 485 -0.65 16.27 7.14
N CYS A 486 -0.92 17.43 7.73
CA CYS A 486 0.11 18.43 7.97
C CYS A 486 0.96 18.04 9.18
N VAL A 487 2.24 17.70 8.98
CA VAL A 487 3.11 17.31 10.10
C VAL A 487 3.34 18.44 11.10
N LEU A 488 3.16 19.70 10.69
CA LEU A 488 3.28 20.88 11.57
C LEU A 488 2.15 20.98 12.61
N MET A 489 1.12 20.14 12.52
CA MET A 489 0.09 20.05 13.57
C MET A 489 0.67 19.50 14.89
N SER A 490 1.82 18.80 14.85
CA SER A 490 2.49 18.34 16.07
C SER A 490 3.02 19.48 16.94
N GLU A 491 3.18 20.69 16.40
CA GLU A 491 3.61 21.88 17.13
C GLU A 491 2.49 22.52 17.98
N GLY A 492 1.25 22.01 17.88
CA GLY A 492 0.11 22.45 18.66
C GLY A 492 -1.16 22.63 17.83
N ALA A 493 -2.22 23.16 18.47
CA ALA A 493 -3.54 23.35 17.86
C ALA A 493 -3.47 24.00 16.47
N CYS A 494 -4.22 23.48 15.51
CA CYS A 494 -4.24 23.93 14.12
C CYS A 494 -5.62 24.48 13.78
N PRO A 495 -5.74 25.74 13.33
CA PRO A 495 -7.02 26.33 12.92
C PRO A 495 -7.37 26.04 11.45
N GLU A 496 -6.56 25.23 10.76
CA GLU A 496 -6.76 24.83 9.35
C GLU A 496 -6.80 25.98 8.33
N ASN A 497 -6.45 27.21 8.71
CA ASN A 497 -6.15 28.29 7.77
C ASN A 497 -4.73 28.13 7.19
N CYS A 498 -4.56 27.14 6.34
CA CYS A 498 -3.27 26.77 5.75
C CYS A 498 -2.63 27.91 4.94
N PRO A 499 -3.34 28.68 4.08
CA PRO A 499 -2.76 29.80 3.35
C PRO A 499 -2.03 30.83 4.25
N ASP A 500 -2.58 31.15 5.42
CA ASP A 500 -1.99 32.15 6.32
C ASP A 500 -1.19 31.56 7.50
N CYS A 501 -0.93 30.25 7.47
CA CYS A 501 -0.31 29.56 8.60
C CYS A 501 1.12 30.05 8.85
N ARG A 502 1.33 30.69 10.01
CA ARG A 502 2.63 31.25 10.43
C ARG A 502 3.73 30.19 10.57
N ARG A 503 3.37 28.95 10.91
CA ARG A 503 4.34 27.83 11.03
C ARG A 503 5.04 27.61 9.69
N ARG A 504 4.30 27.66 8.57
CA ARG A 504 4.84 27.51 7.21
C ARG A 504 5.89 28.56 6.83
N ARG A 505 6.04 29.67 7.58
CA ARG A 505 7.07 30.71 7.33
C ARG A 505 8.47 30.32 7.83
N GLN A 506 8.60 29.16 8.47
CA GLN A 506 9.88 28.62 8.91
C GLN A 506 10.27 27.40 8.07
N LYS A 507 11.56 27.06 8.10
CA LYS A 507 12.07 25.82 7.50
C LYS A 507 11.87 24.67 8.49
N HIS A 508 11.51 23.50 7.98
CA HIS A 508 11.27 22.32 8.82
C HIS A 508 12.04 21.13 8.28
N TRP A 509 12.41 20.24 9.20
CA TRP A 509 13.05 18.97 8.91
C TRP A 509 12.43 17.90 9.79
N LEU A 510 12.34 16.68 9.24
CA LEU A 510 12.16 15.48 10.05
C LEU A 510 13.53 14.90 10.34
N HIS A 511 13.80 14.71 11.62
CA HIS A 511 15.04 14.11 12.09
C HIS A 511 14.80 12.61 12.31
N ASP A 512 15.58 11.76 11.66
CA ASP A 512 15.48 10.31 11.83
C ASP A 512 16.39 9.78 12.95
N ARG A 513 16.23 8.50 13.30
CA ARG A 513 17.05 7.81 14.33
C ARG A 513 18.54 7.65 13.98
N LYS A 514 18.94 7.97 12.75
CA LYS A 514 20.31 7.92 12.27
C LYS A 514 20.92 9.32 12.20
N GLU A 515 20.25 10.31 12.79
CA GLU A 515 20.65 11.71 12.81
C GLU A 515 20.66 12.35 11.41
N VAL A 516 19.79 11.88 10.51
CA VAL A 516 19.64 12.40 9.15
C VAL A 516 18.42 13.32 9.08
N ASP A 517 18.63 14.52 8.55
CA ASP A 517 17.59 15.53 8.36
C ASP A 517 16.94 15.41 6.97
N PHE A 518 15.61 15.31 6.96
CA PHE A 518 14.79 15.27 5.75
C PHE A 518 13.98 16.56 5.66
N PRO A 519 14.20 17.41 4.64
CA PRO A 519 13.45 18.66 4.50
C PRO A 519 11.95 18.42 4.36
N VAL A 520 11.15 19.29 4.99
CA VAL A 520 9.69 19.24 4.91
C VAL A 520 9.11 20.59 4.51
N THR A 521 8.18 20.54 3.57
CA THR A 521 7.31 21.67 3.22
C THR A 521 5.86 21.31 3.45
N SER A 522 4.98 22.31 3.55
CA SER A 522 3.54 22.10 3.58
C SER A 522 2.82 23.10 2.70
N ASP A 523 1.88 22.64 1.89
CA ASP A 523 1.16 23.46 0.92
C ASP A 523 -0.04 24.20 1.54
N CYS A 524 -0.76 24.96 0.71
CA CYS A 524 -1.93 25.72 1.14
C CYS A 524 -3.17 24.85 1.41
N PHE A 525 -3.10 23.55 1.11
CA PHE A 525 -4.13 22.58 1.48
C PHE A 525 -3.81 21.93 2.84
N GLY A 526 -2.60 22.09 3.35
CA GLY A 526 -2.14 21.41 4.56
C GLY A 526 -1.57 20.02 4.29
N ARG A 527 -1.18 19.72 3.05
CA ARG A 527 -0.43 18.49 2.73
C ARG A 527 1.05 18.74 2.98
N SER A 528 1.72 17.83 3.68
CA SER A 528 3.18 17.91 3.86
C SER A 528 3.91 17.09 2.81
N THR A 529 4.98 17.66 2.26
CA THR A 529 5.90 16.98 1.35
C THR A 529 7.23 16.77 2.07
N ILE A 530 7.71 15.53 2.09
CA ILE A 530 9.00 15.14 2.68
C ILE A 530 9.96 14.88 1.53
N TYR A 531 11.12 15.53 1.57
CA TYR A 531 12.18 15.39 0.57
C TYR A 531 13.31 14.53 1.10
N ASN A 532 14.07 13.93 0.19
CA ASN A 532 15.26 13.17 0.50
C ASN A 532 16.32 14.07 1.13
N SER A 533 17.15 13.49 2.00
CA SER A 533 18.22 14.19 2.71
C SER A 533 19.41 14.57 1.82
N CYS A 534 19.46 14.02 0.60
CA CYS A 534 20.45 14.35 -0.42
C CYS A 534 19.78 14.65 -1.76
N ASP A 535 20.33 15.63 -2.48
CA ASP A 535 19.85 16.01 -3.81
C ASP A 535 20.25 14.96 -4.86
N LEU A 536 19.41 14.81 -5.87
CA LEU A 536 19.78 14.15 -7.12
C LEU A 536 20.81 15.02 -7.86
N ASP A 537 21.85 14.40 -8.41
CA ASP A 537 22.76 15.03 -9.38
C ASP A 537 23.12 14.03 -10.49
N LEU A 538 22.45 14.16 -11.64
CA LEU A 538 22.74 13.40 -12.86
C LEU A 538 23.60 14.17 -13.85
N THR A 539 24.23 15.28 -13.43
CA THR A 539 25.06 16.09 -14.33
C THR A 539 26.18 15.30 -15.03
N PRO A 540 26.87 14.33 -14.39
CA PRO A 540 27.85 13.50 -15.11
C PRO A 540 27.25 12.68 -16.26
N ASP A 541 25.96 12.36 -16.18
CA ASP A 541 25.30 11.35 -17.00
C ASP A 541 24.42 11.96 -18.11
N LEU A 542 24.32 13.29 -18.20
CA LEU A 542 23.40 13.96 -19.14
C LEU A 542 23.66 13.61 -20.61
N ILE A 543 24.91 13.41 -21.00
CA ILE A 543 25.26 13.00 -22.37
C ILE A 543 24.69 11.61 -22.67
N ASP A 544 24.75 10.67 -21.73
CA ASP A 544 24.23 9.32 -21.91
C ASP A 544 22.70 9.29 -21.83
N LEU A 545 22.09 10.12 -20.97
CA LEU A 545 20.64 10.34 -20.97
C LEU A 545 20.15 10.92 -22.30
N LYS A 546 20.88 11.88 -22.88
CA LYS A 546 20.59 12.42 -24.21
C LYS A 546 20.65 11.31 -25.28
N LYS A 547 21.67 10.45 -25.25
CA LYS A 547 21.78 9.28 -26.15
C LYS A 547 20.67 8.25 -25.91
N ALA A 548 20.15 8.17 -24.68
CA ALA A 548 19.02 7.30 -24.35
C ALA A 548 17.68 7.83 -24.87
N GLY A 549 17.62 9.08 -25.36
CA GLY A 549 16.43 9.69 -25.94
C GLY A 549 15.78 10.75 -25.05
N VAL A 550 16.40 11.14 -23.94
CA VAL A 550 15.94 12.26 -23.11
C VAL A 550 16.24 13.58 -23.81
N THR A 551 15.20 14.39 -23.99
CA THR A 551 15.26 15.70 -24.66
C THR A 551 15.02 16.86 -23.70
N ARG A 552 14.36 16.62 -22.56
CA ARG A 552 14.11 17.64 -21.53
C ARG A 552 14.76 17.31 -20.20
N PHE A 553 15.41 18.29 -19.61
CA PHE A 553 16.23 18.13 -18.39
C PHE A 553 15.71 19.07 -17.30
N MET A 554 14.99 18.52 -16.31
CA MET A 554 14.39 19.30 -15.22
C MET A 554 15.34 19.45 -14.04
N ILE A 555 15.48 20.69 -13.59
CA ILE A 555 16.07 21.05 -12.30
C ILE A 555 14.92 21.29 -11.32
N ASP A 556 14.85 20.52 -10.24
CA ASP A 556 13.93 20.84 -9.14
C ASP A 556 14.55 21.95 -8.27
N GLY A 557 14.10 23.18 -8.48
CA GLY A 557 14.52 24.35 -7.72
C GLY A 557 13.64 24.64 -6.50
N THR A 558 12.73 23.75 -6.11
CA THR A 558 11.72 24.00 -5.06
C THR A 558 12.35 24.43 -3.72
N LEU A 559 13.50 23.84 -3.36
CA LEU A 559 14.24 24.13 -2.13
C LEU A 559 15.57 24.87 -2.36
N MET A 560 15.74 25.51 -3.54
CA MET A 560 16.94 26.30 -3.86
C MET A 560 16.67 27.80 -3.90
N ASN A 561 17.50 28.58 -3.20
CA ASN A 561 17.55 30.03 -3.40
C ASN A 561 18.08 30.40 -4.79
N GLN A 562 17.85 31.65 -5.20
CA GLN A 562 18.20 32.12 -6.55
C GLN A 562 19.68 31.92 -6.90
N LYS A 563 20.58 32.05 -5.92
CA LYS A 563 22.02 31.82 -6.11
C LYS A 563 22.32 30.35 -6.35
N GLN A 564 21.75 29.45 -5.53
CA GLN A 564 21.86 28.00 -5.72
C GLN A 564 21.29 27.58 -7.07
N LEU A 565 20.06 28.00 -7.40
CA LEU A 565 19.39 27.67 -8.65
C LEU A 565 20.19 28.16 -9.87
N SER A 566 20.72 29.39 -9.83
CA SER A 566 21.59 29.91 -10.89
C SER A 566 22.87 29.08 -11.07
N SER A 567 23.50 28.66 -9.96
CA SER A 567 24.69 27.81 -10.00
C SER A 567 24.39 26.43 -10.62
N VAL A 568 23.24 25.83 -10.27
CA VAL A 568 22.82 24.54 -10.82
C VAL A 568 22.49 24.65 -12.30
N ILE A 569 21.80 25.71 -12.73
CA ILE A 569 21.52 25.97 -14.15
C ILE A 569 22.82 26.05 -14.96
N SER A 570 23.82 26.80 -14.48
CA SER A 570 25.11 26.88 -15.14
C SER A 570 25.79 25.51 -15.24
N ARG A 571 25.77 24.72 -14.16
CA ARG A 571 26.32 23.36 -14.15
C ARG A 571 25.63 22.43 -15.14
N VAL A 572 24.29 22.43 -15.20
CA VAL A 572 23.52 21.59 -16.15
C VAL A 572 23.80 22.01 -17.59
N LYS A 573 23.89 23.32 -17.88
CA LYS A 573 24.26 23.83 -19.20
C LYS A 573 25.66 23.38 -19.63
N GLU A 574 26.63 23.41 -18.72
CA GLU A 574 27.98 22.93 -18.98
C GLU A 574 28.00 21.42 -19.19
N ALA A 575 27.30 20.68 -18.34
CA ALA A 575 27.21 19.22 -18.41
C ALA A 575 26.58 18.69 -19.72
N LEU A 576 25.63 19.42 -20.31
CA LEU A 576 25.07 19.09 -21.63
C LEU A 576 26.08 19.29 -22.78
N LYS A 577 27.14 20.09 -22.57
CA LYS A 577 28.24 20.26 -23.53
C LYS A 577 29.38 19.28 -23.29
N SER A 578 29.72 19.06 -22.02
CA SER A 578 30.79 18.18 -21.58
C SER A 578 30.48 17.64 -20.18
N SER A 579 30.38 16.31 -20.05
CA SER A 579 30.11 15.67 -18.76
C SER A 579 31.17 16.05 -17.71
N PRO A 580 30.76 16.53 -16.52
CA PRO A 580 31.67 16.70 -15.40
C PRO A 580 32.20 15.34 -14.93
N LYS A 581 33.43 15.32 -14.39
CA LYS A 581 34.08 14.09 -13.90
C LYS A 581 33.38 13.47 -12.68
N SER A 582 32.73 14.29 -11.86
CA SER A 582 32.11 13.86 -10.62
C SER A 582 30.84 14.65 -10.32
N ARG A 583 29.94 14.02 -9.56
CA ARG A 583 28.80 14.70 -8.92
C ARG A 583 29.27 15.69 -7.86
N ASN A 584 28.38 16.58 -7.46
CA ASN A 584 28.60 17.45 -6.31
C ASN A 584 28.65 16.63 -5.01
N SER A 585 29.32 17.14 -3.98
CA SER A 585 29.36 16.49 -2.65
C SER A 585 27.95 16.36 -2.06
N ASN A 586 27.67 15.28 -1.34
CA ASN A 586 26.38 14.98 -0.70
C ASN A 586 25.19 14.90 -1.66
N THR A 587 25.43 14.44 -2.89
CA THR A 587 24.38 14.15 -3.88
C THR A 587 24.36 12.67 -4.26
N THR A 588 23.26 12.22 -4.88
CA THR A 588 23.06 10.84 -5.29
C THR A 588 22.78 10.72 -6.80
N SER A 589 23.06 9.56 -7.38
CA SER A 589 22.61 9.18 -8.73
C SER A 589 21.17 8.67 -8.77
N GLY A 590 20.48 8.63 -7.63
CA GLY A 590 19.20 7.95 -7.51
C GLY A 590 19.31 6.49 -7.96
N HIS A 591 18.33 6.04 -8.74
CA HIS A 591 18.23 4.65 -9.21
C HIS A 591 18.90 4.39 -10.57
N LEU A 592 19.51 5.41 -11.20
CA LEU A 592 19.99 5.34 -12.58
C LEU A 592 20.89 4.11 -12.88
N PHE A 593 21.70 3.69 -11.89
CA PHE A 593 22.62 2.55 -12.00
C PHE A 593 22.25 1.32 -11.17
N ARG A 594 21.31 1.44 -10.24
CA ARG A 594 20.96 0.36 -9.30
C ARG A 594 19.61 -0.29 -9.62
N GLY A 595 18.73 0.41 -10.34
CA GLY A 595 17.33 0.04 -10.45
C GLY A 595 16.59 0.17 -9.11
N VAL A 596 15.30 -0.18 -9.14
CA VAL A 596 14.45 -0.42 -7.96
C VAL A 596 14.20 -1.90 -7.84
#